data_AF-A0A7S0WMZ0-F1
#
_entry.id   AF-A0A7S0WMZ0-F1
#
_cell.length_a   1.000
_cell.length_b   1.000
_cell.length_c   1.000
_cell.angle_alpha   90.00
_cell.angle_beta   90.00
_cell.angle_gamma   90.00
#
_symmetry.space_group_name_H-M   'P 1'
#
loop_
_entity.id
_entity.type
_entity.pdbx_description
1 polymer ?
#
loop_
_entity_poly.entity_id
_entity_poly.type
_entity_poly.pdbx_seq_one_letter_code
_entity_poly.pdbx_strand_id
1 'polypeptide(L)'
;NKTNEAVNAIKLVKCNAWEHLFKQRILDVRNREVRKLAWLLYCRAFIFVFYTAVPLLVSAATFYTYVRLGNVLTAAEAFTSLALFNIVRFPLAMLPNVINNLVEARVSLRRIEAFLEGADLDPLAVLRTNQPAPPGSPAVFFQ
;
A
#
# COMPACT_ATOMS: atom_id res chain seq x y z
N ASN A 1 17.01 -10.20 -13.50
CA ASN A 1 17.61 -11.31 -12.71
C ASN A 1 16.61 -12.22 -12.01
N LYS A 2 15.68 -11.73 -11.19
CA LYS A 2 14.81 -12.59 -10.35
C LYS A 2 13.92 -13.59 -11.12
N THR A 3 13.47 -13.23 -12.32
CA THR A 3 12.71 -14.12 -13.21
C THR A 3 13.57 -15.25 -13.80
N ASN A 4 14.80 -14.95 -14.22
CA ASN A 4 15.75 -15.97 -14.70
C ASN A 4 16.17 -16.91 -13.56
N GLU A 5 16.38 -16.38 -12.35
CA GLU A 5 16.63 -17.18 -11.15
C GLU A 5 15.47 -18.14 -10.84
N ALA A 6 14.22 -17.67 -10.96
CA ALA A 6 13.03 -18.50 -10.74
C ALA A 6 12.92 -19.65 -11.76
N VAL A 7 13.24 -19.39 -13.04
CA VAL A 7 13.24 -20.41 -14.10
C VAL A 7 14.38 -21.43 -13.92
N ASN A 8 15.56 -21.01 -13.43
CA ASN A 8 16.63 -21.95 -13.12
C ASN A 8 16.32 -22.77 -11.86
N ALA A 9 15.70 -22.16 -10.85
CA ALA A 9 15.26 -22.85 -9.65
C ALA A 9 14.23 -23.95 -9.94
N ILE A 10 13.28 -23.72 -10.86
CA ILE A 10 12.26 -24.73 -11.17
C ILE A 10 12.83 -25.94 -11.93
N LYS A 11 13.87 -25.75 -12.77
CA LYS A 11 14.59 -26.86 -13.41
C LYS A 11 15.26 -27.76 -12.39
N LEU A 12 15.94 -27.17 -11.39
CA LEU A 12 16.59 -27.90 -10.30
C LEU A 12 15.59 -28.71 -9.47
N VAL A 13 14.43 -28.13 -9.14
CA VAL A 13 13.38 -28.83 -8.38
C VAL A 13 12.85 -30.06 -9.14
N LYS A 14 12.67 -29.95 -10.45
CA LYS A 14 12.21 -31.07 -11.30
C LYS A 14 13.27 -32.15 -11.47
N CYS A 15 14.52 -31.79 -11.75
CA CYS A 15 15.61 -32.77 -11.91
C CYS A 15 15.89 -33.57 -10.63
N ASN A 16 15.59 -33.01 -9.46
CA ASN A 16 15.81 -33.66 -8.15
C ASN A 16 14.54 -34.26 -7.53
N ALA A 17 13.40 -34.26 -8.24
CA ALA A 17 12.11 -34.74 -7.74
C ALA A 17 11.65 -34.12 -6.40
N TRP A 18 12.05 -32.88 -6.12
CA TRP A 18 11.71 -32.15 -4.88
C TRP A 18 10.32 -31.51 -4.88
N GLU A 19 9.47 -31.86 -5.84
CA GLU A 19 8.17 -31.22 -6.08
C GLU A 19 7.27 -31.27 -4.85
N HIS A 20 7.25 -32.38 -4.12
CA HIS A 20 6.44 -32.55 -2.92
C HIS A 20 6.89 -31.62 -1.78
N LEU A 21 8.20 -31.50 -1.55
CA LEU A 21 8.77 -30.63 -0.51
C LEU A 21 8.54 -29.15 -0.85
N PHE A 22 8.68 -28.79 -2.13
CA PHE A 22 8.44 -27.43 -2.61
C PHE A 22 6.96 -27.06 -2.52
N LYS A 23 6.06 -27.98 -2.88
CA LYS A 23 4.61 -27.83 -2.73
C LYS A 23 4.23 -27.58 -1.28
N GLN A 24 4.77 -28.35 -0.33
CA GLN A 24 4.52 -28.15 1.10
C GLN A 24 4.94 -26.75 1.55
N ARG A 25 6.15 -26.30 1.19
CA ARG A 25 6.62 -24.95 1.52
C ARG A 25 5.72 -23.84 0.95
N ILE A 26 5.26 -23.99 -0.29
CA ILE A 26 4.31 -23.03 -0.90
C ILE A 26 2.99 -23.01 -0.13
N LEU A 27 2.45 -24.18 0.22
CA LEU A 27 1.20 -24.27 0.97
C LEU A 27 1.33 -23.63 2.36
N ASP A 28 2.48 -23.80 3.03
CA ASP A 28 2.74 -23.15 4.32
C ASP A 28 2.75 -21.62 4.20
N VAL A 29 3.40 -21.07 3.17
CA VAL A 29 3.37 -19.63 2.88
C VAL A 29 1.95 -19.16 2.57
N ARG A 30 1.22 -19.90 1.73
CA ARG A 30 -0.16 -19.60 1.36
C ARG A 30 -1.09 -19.59 2.56
N ASN A 31 -0.97 -20.55 3.46
CA ASN A 31 -1.78 -20.63 4.67
C ASN A 31 -1.54 -19.41 5.59
N ARG A 32 -0.29 -18.92 5.68
CA ARG A 32 0.03 -17.68 6.41
C ARG A 32 -0.57 -16.46 5.73
N GLU A 33 -0.50 -16.37 4.40
CA GLU A 33 -1.08 -15.27 3.63
C GLU A 33 -2.61 -15.21 3.80
N VAL A 34 -3.30 -16.35 3.64
CA VAL A 34 -4.76 -16.46 3.80
C VAL A 34 -5.18 -16.03 5.21
N ARG A 35 -4.42 -16.41 6.25
CA ARG A 35 -4.70 -15.96 7.63
C ARG A 35 -4.60 -14.45 7.78
N LYS A 36 -3.61 -13.81 7.14
CA LYS A 36 -3.47 -12.34 7.13
C LYS A 36 -4.60 -11.68 6.35
N LEU A 37 -4.99 -12.23 5.20
CA LEU A 37 -6.12 -11.73 4.41
C LEU A 37 -7.43 -11.85 5.18
N ALA A 38 -7.65 -12.95 5.89
CA ALA A 38 -8.82 -13.13 6.76
C ALA A 38 -8.83 -12.07 7.87
N TRP A 39 -7.70 -11.87 8.55
CA TRP A 39 -7.57 -10.81 9.56
C TRP A 39 -7.88 -9.41 8.99
N LEU A 40 -7.32 -9.08 7.83
CA LEU A 40 -7.63 -7.82 7.14
C LEU A 40 -9.11 -7.68 6.82
N LEU A 41 -9.78 -8.77 6.41
CA LEU A 41 -11.21 -8.75 6.14
C LEU A 41 -12.02 -8.52 7.41
N TYR A 42 -11.66 -9.15 8.54
CA TYR A 42 -12.29 -8.89 9.83
C TYR A 42 -12.11 -7.42 10.27
N CYS A 43 -10.90 -6.86 10.14
CA CYS A 43 -10.67 -5.45 10.44
C CYS A 43 -11.51 -4.53 9.54
N ARG A 44 -11.60 -4.82 8.24
CA ARG A 44 -12.43 -4.04 7.31
C ARG A 44 -13.91 -4.12 7.66
N ALA A 45 -14.41 -5.31 7.97
CA ALA A 45 -15.79 -5.49 8.39
C ALA A 45 -16.09 -4.69 9.67
N PHE A 46 -15.18 -4.73 10.65
CA PHE A 46 -15.29 -3.93 11.86
C PHE A 46 -15.34 -2.43 11.54
N ILE A 47 -14.39 -1.91 10.76
CA ILE A 47 -14.38 -0.50 10.35
C ILE A 47 -15.68 -0.11 9.64
N PHE A 48 -16.21 -0.97 8.77
CA PHE A 48 -17.48 -0.73 8.08
C PHE A 48 -18.67 -0.63 9.05
N VAL A 49 -18.74 -1.51 10.05
CA VAL A 49 -19.78 -1.44 11.08
C VAL A 49 -19.68 -0.14 11.88
N PHE A 50 -18.49 0.29 12.26
CA PHE A 50 -18.31 1.57 12.94
C PHE A 50 -18.71 2.74 12.04
N TYR A 51 -18.33 2.70 10.77
CA TYR A 51 -18.69 3.73 9.80
C TYR A 51 -20.20 3.94 9.68
N THR A 52 -20.99 2.87 9.77
CA THR A 52 -22.46 2.93 9.71
C THR A 52 -23.11 3.22 11.07
N ALA A 53 -22.58 2.67 12.17
CA ALA A 53 -23.17 2.79 13.50
C ALA A 53 -22.81 4.10 14.23
N VAL A 54 -21.59 4.62 14.06
CA VAL A 54 -21.11 5.82 14.77
C VAL A 54 -22.03 7.04 14.53
N PRO A 55 -22.46 7.38 13.31
CA PRO A 55 -23.33 8.55 13.10
C PRO A 55 -24.68 8.43 13.81
N LEU A 56 -25.23 7.21 13.90
CA LEU A 56 -26.47 6.95 14.62
C LEU A 56 -26.26 7.19 16.13
N LEU A 57 -25.17 6.65 16.69
CA LEU A 57 -24.83 6.84 18.10
C LEU A 57 -24.54 8.31 18.44
N VAL A 58 -23.81 9.01 17.57
CA VAL A 58 -23.51 10.46 17.74
C VAL A 58 -24.80 11.28 17.69
N SER A 59 -25.70 10.99 16.74
CA SER A 59 -26.99 11.69 16.66
C SER A 59 -27.84 11.42 17.91
N ALA A 60 -27.93 10.17 18.34
CA ALA A 60 -28.67 9.78 19.54
C ALA A 60 -28.10 10.46 20.80
N ALA A 61 -26.77 10.48 20.97
CA ALA A 61 -26.12 11.13 22.10
C ALA A 61 -26.32 12.66 22.07
N THR A 62 -26.27 13.29 20.89
CA THR A 62 -26.50 14.73 20.72
C THR A 62 -27.93 15.10 21.08
N PHE A 63 -28.92 14.37 20.59
CA PHE A 63 -30.33 14.63 20.93
C PHE A 63 -30.62 14.32 22.39
N TYR A 64 -30.06 13.24 22.94
CA TYR A 64 -30.19 12.90 24.36
C TYR A 64 -29.68 14.02 25.26
N THR A 65 -28.47 14.52 24.98
CA THR A 65 -27.90 15.64 25.73
C THR A 65 -28.73 16.92 25.54
N TYR A 66 -29.16 17.22 24.31
CA TYR A 66 -29.99 18.39 24.01
C TYR A 66 -31.29 18.44 24.83
N VAL A 67 -32.01 17.31 24.90
CA VAL A 67 -33.24 17.17 25.71
C VAL A 67 -32.91 17.24 27.21
N ARG A 68 -31.78 16.66 27.64
CA ARG A 68 -31.38 16.70 29.06
C ARG A 68 -31.11 18.11 29.56
N LEU A 69 -30.65 19.01 28.68
CA LEU A 69 -30.48 20.44 28.96
C LEU A 69 -31.80 21.22 29.04
N GLY A 70 -32.95 20.58 28.85
CA GLY A 70 -34.28 21.21 28.97
C GLY A 70 -34.81 21.82 27.68
N ASN A 71 -34.11 21.62 26.55
CA ASN A 71 -34.59 22.07 25.25
C ASN A 71 -35.63 21.09 24.68
N VAL A 72 -36.62 21.62 23.96
CA VAL A 72 -37.62 20.82 23.25
C VAL A 72 -37.06 20.49 21.87
N LEU A 73 -36.86 19.21 21.58
CA LEU A 73 -36.39 18.77 20.27
C LEU A 73 -37.53 18.84 19.24
N THR A 74 -37.47 19.81 18.33
CA THR A 74 -38.42 19.87 17.21
C THR A 74 -37.98 18.94 16.07
N ALA A 75 -38.95 18.46 15.27
CA ALA A 75 -38.66 17.64 14.09
C ALA A 75 -37.72 18.37 13.10
N ALA A 76 -37.91 19.68 12.92
CA ALA A 76 -37.09 20.49 12.03
C ALA A 76 -35.61 20.52 12.47
N GLU A 77 -35.32 20.71 13.76
CA GLU A 77 -33.96 20.69 14.29
C GLU A 77 -33.32 19.30 14.17
N ALA A 78 -34.09 18.24 14.43
CA ALA A 78 -33.60 16.87 14.33
C ALA A 78 -33.21 16.51 12.90
N PHE A 79 -34.07 16.81 11.91
CA PHE A 79 -33.77 16.55 10.50
C PHE A 79 -32.59 17.40 10.00
N THR A 80 -32.52 18.68 10.39
CA THR A 80 -31.42 19.57 10.02
C THR A 80 -30.08 19.07 10.57
N SER A 81 -30.05 18.67 11.84
CA SER A 81 -28.84 18.13 12.48
C SER A 81 -28.38 16.83 11.83
N LEU A 82 -29.32 15.92 11.52
CA LEU A 82 -29.01 14.67 10.82
C LEU A 82 -28.43 14.91 9.43
N ALA A 83 -28.96 15.90 8.69
CA ALA A 83 -28.43 16.31 7.40
C ALA A 83 -27.00 16.86 7.51
N LEU A 84 -26.72 17.72 8.49
CA LEU A 84 -25.37 18.23 8.75
C LEU A 84 -24.38 17.10 9.07
N PHE A 85 -24.76 16.15 9.92
CA PHE A 85 -23.94 14.98 10.21
C PHE A 85 -23.70 14.09 8.98
N ASN A 86 -24.64 14.01 8.03
CA ASN A 86 -24.43 13.31 6.76
C ASN A 86 -23.38 14.02 5.89
N ILE A 87 -23.43 15.35 5.79
CA ILE A 87 -22.52 16.13 4.92
C ILE A 87 -21.09 16.08 5.45
N VAL A 88 -20.89 16.19 6.77
CA VAL A 88 -19.55 16.21 7.39
C VAL A 88 -18.87 14.83 7.38
N ARG A 89 -19.62 13.74 7.22
CA ARG A 89 -19.04 12.39 7.18
C ARG A 89 -18.06 12.18 6.05
N PHE A 90 -18.41 12.62 4.84
CA PHE A 90 -17.56 12.44 3.67
C PHE A 90 -16.17 13.08 3.83
N PRO A 91 -16.03 14.38 4.17
CA PRO A 91 -14.71 14.98 4.36
C PRO A 91 -13.93 14.32 5.51
N LEU A 92 -14.59 13.96 6.62
CA LEU A 92 -13.91 13.24 7.72
C LEU A 92 -13.37 11.88 7.30
N ALA A 93 -14.10 11.14 6.46
CA ALA A 93 -13.67 9.85 5.93
C ALA A 93 -12.55 9.98 4.88
N MET A 94 -12.52 11.10 4.14
CA MET A 94 -11.52 11.37 3.13
C MET A 94 -10.21 11.91 3.71
N LEU A 95 -10.24 12.58 4.86
CA LEU A 95 -9.06 13.18 5.52
C LEU A 95 -7.86 12.22 5.65
N PRO A 96 -8.02 10.98 6.17
CA PRO A 96 -6.90 10.05 6.27
C PRO A 96 -6.29 9.69 4.92
N ASN A 97 -7.12 9.57 3.88
CA ASN A 97 -6.65 9.26 2.52
C ASN A 97 -5.83 10.42 1.96
N VAL A 98 -6.26 11.67 2.19
CA VAL A 98 -5.50 12.86 1.78
C VAL A 98 -4.15 12.90 2.48
N ILE A 99 -4.10 12.58 3.78
CA ILE A 99 -2.83 12.51 4.54
C ILE A 99 -1.90 11.44 3.94
N ASN A 100 -2.42 10.24 3.66
CA ASN A 100 -1.64 9.18 3.03
C ASN A 100 -1.11 9.60 1.65
N ASN A 101 -1.96 10.21 0.82
CA ASN A 101 -1.58 10.73 -0.49
C ASN A 101 -0.48 11.79 -0.39
N LEU A 102 -0.54 12.66 0.62
CA LEU A 102 0.48 13.68 0.85
C LEU A 102 1.82 13.05 1.27
N VAL A 103 1.79 12.04 2.16
CA VAL A 103 2.99 11.30 2.56
C VAL A 103 3.60 10.58 1.36
N GLU A 104 2.79 9.91 0.54
CA GLU A 104 3.25 9.24 -0.66
C GLU A 104 3.83 10.22 -1.68
N ALA A 105 3.16 11.35 -1.91
CA ALA A 105 3.64 12.42 -2.77
C ALA A 105 4.99 12.96 -2.29
N ARG A 106 5.15 13.17 -0.97
CA ARG A 106 6.42 13.61 -0.38
C ARG A 106 7.55 12.60 -0.60
N VAL A 107 7.29 11.32 -0.38
CA VAL A 107 8.30 10.26 -0.64
C VAL A 107 8.62 10.20 -2.13
N SER A 108 7.63 10.38 -3.01
CA SER A 108 7.83 10.39 -4.45
C SER A 108 8.68 11.57 -4.91
N LEU A 109 8.40 12.78 -4.42
CA LEU A 109 9.20 13.97 -4.69
C LEU A 109 10.66 13.79 -4.25
N ARG A 110 10.89 13.24 -3.06
CA ARG A 110 12.24 12.96 -2.57
C ARG A 110 13.02 11.99 -3.47
N ARG A 111 12.35 11.01 -4.08
CA ARG A 111 12.99 10.10 -5.04
C ARG A 111 13.37 10.82 -6.34
N ILE A 112 12.51 11.74 -6.80
CA ILE A 112 12.77 12.56 -8.00
C ILE A 112 13.94 13.51 -7.74
N GLU A 113 13.96 14.17 -6.58
CA GLU A 113 15.06 15.02 -6.13
C GLU A 113 16.38 14.25 -6.10
N ALA A 114 16.42 13.09 -5.43
CA ALA A 114 17.62 12.26 -5.39
C ALA A 114 18.07 11.74 -6.77
N PHE A 115 17.14 11.58 -7.72
CA PHE A 115 17.47 11.22 -9.11
C PHE A 115 18.07 12.39 -9.88
N LEU A 116 17.55 13.60 -9.70
CA LEU A 116 18.03 14.83 -10.34
C LEU A 116 19.37 15.31 -9.76
N GLU A 117 19.59 15.11 -8.46
CA GLU A 117 20.88 15.36 -7.79
C GLU A 117 21.91 14.25 -8.03
N GLY A 118 21.45 13.08 -8.47
CA GLY A 118 22.31 11.97 -8.86
C GLY A 118 23.14 12.38 -10.07
N ALA A 119 24.46 12.40 -9.88
CA ALA A 119 25.46 12.84 -10.86
C ALA A 119 25.09 12.49 -12.30
N ASP A 120 25.05 13.51 -13.16
CA ASP A 120 24.99 13.35 -14.61
C ASP A 120 25.96 12.22 -15.00
N LEU A 121 25.42 11.20 -15.66
CA LEU A 121 26.21 10.14 -16.26
C LEU A 121 27.31 10.80 -17.09
N ASP A 122 28.56 10.66 -16.63
CA ASP A 122 29.74 11.19 -17.30
C ASP A 122 29.64 10.83 -18.79
N PRO A 123 29.50 11.81 -19.71
CA PRO A 123 29.36 11.52 -21.15
C PRO A 123 30.53 10.69 -21.69
N LEU A 124 31.66 10.70 -20.98
CA LEU A 124 32.85 9.91 -21.28
C LEU A 124 32.69 8.41 -20.98
N ALA A 125 31.73 7.99 -20.15
CA ALA A 125 31.46 6.57 -19.88
C ALA A 125 30.89 5.85 -21.12
N VAL A 126 30.11 6.57 -21.95
CA VAL A 126 29.56 6.04 -23.22
C VAL A 126 30.62 6.03 -24.33
N LEU A 127 31.65 6.87 -24.23
CA LEU A 127 32.76 6.88 -25.19
C LEU A 127 33.80 5.79 -24.93
N ARG A 128 33.93 5.30 -23.69
CA ARG A 128 34.83 4.18 -23.35
C ARG A 128 34.36 2.83 -23.89
N THR A 129 33.05 2.63 -24.12
CA THR A 129 32.52 1.38 -24.70
C THR A 129 32.66 1.32 -26.23
N ASN A 130 33.02 2.41 -26.90
CA ASN A 130 33.19 2.48 -28.36
C ASN A 130 34.65 2.66 -28.82
N GLN A 131 35.64 2.60 -27.93
CA GLN A 131 37.03 2.52 -28.37
C GLN A 131 37.37 1.08 -28.77
N PRO A 132 37.78 0.81 -30.04
CA PRO A 132 38.35 -0.49 -30.38
C PRO A 132 39.59 -0.71 -29.53
N ALA A 133 39.70 -1.92 -28.96
CA ALA A 133 40.79 -2.28 -28.06
C ALA A 133 42.16 -1.98 -28.70
N PRO A 134 43.11 -1.39 -27.96
CA PRO A 134 44.45 -1.13 -28.49
C PRO A 134 45.12 -2.46 -28.90
N PRO A 135 45.81 -2.52 -30.05
CA PRO A 135 46.46 -3.73 -30.53
C PRO A 135 47.59 -4.10 -29.57
N GLY A 136 47.36 -5.10 -28.71
CA GLY A 136 48.37 -5.64 -27.80
C GLY A 136 47.93 -5.94 -26.36
N SER A 137 46.69 -5.66 -25.96
CA SER A 137 46.24 -6.00 -24.61
C SER A 137 45.87 -7.50 -24.48
N PRO A 138 46.29 -8.20 -23.41
CA PRO A 138 45.92 -9.59 -23.20
C PRO A 138 44.40 -9.68 -23.01
N ALA A 139 43.77 -10.55 -23.81
CA ALA A 139 42.35 -10.84 -23.69
C ALA A 139 42.08 -11.38 -22.28
N VAL A 140 41.50 -10.55 -21.41
CA VAL A 140 40.97 -10.98 -20.12
C VAL A 140 39.70 -11.76 -20.42
N PHE A 141 39.88 -13.06 -20.65
CA PHE A 141 38.83 -14.05 -20.74
C PHE A 141 38.30 -14.24 -19.31
N PHE A 142 37.12 -13.70 -19.03
CA PHE A 142 36.39 -14.03 -17.81
C PHE A 142 35.86 -15.46 -17.94
N GLN A 143 36.34 -16.34 -17.06
CA GLN A 143 35.79 -17.67 -16.82
C GLN A 143 34.65 -17.60 -15.79
#